data_AF-A0A091G5M9-F1
#
_entry.id   AF-A0A091G5M9-F1
#
_cell.length_a   1.000
_cell.length_b   1.000
_cell.length_c   1.000
_cell.angle_alpha   90.00
_cell.angle_beta   90.00
_cell.angle_gamma   90.00
#
_symmetry.space_group_name_H-M   'P 1'
#
loop_
_entity.id
_entity.type
_entity.pdbx_description
1 polymer ?
#
loop_
_entity_poly.entity_id
_entity_poly.type
_entity_poly.pdbx_seq_one_letter_code
_entity_poly.pdbx_strand_id
1 'polypeptide(L)'
;GRPPSPQLPQRLEEPISLQDAPGGLFQLRPGDPFPERVTVAWISVLSLAFALVCDPRENLSLAEITLRRLTPRFLASLRLLGSGTDILLRPEVADRLLDRLLPHGRLLFLNECFLQALDREM
;
A
#
# COMPACT_ATOMS: atom_id res chain seq x y z
N GLY A 1 -40.97 -28.28 -9.55
CA GLY A 1 -39.72 -27.90 -8.86
C GLY A 1 -38.86 -27.12 -9.82
N ARG A 2 -38.42 -25.92 -9.45
CA ARG A 2 -37.50 -25.11 -10.26
C ARG A 2 -36.06 -25.58 -9.97
N PRO A 3 -35.19 -25.75 -10.98
CA PRO A 3 -33.80 -26.12 -10.73
C PRO A 3 -33.08 -24.99 -9.96
N PRO A 4 -32.12 -25.31 -9.08
CA PRO A 4 -31.34 -24.31 -8.38
C PRO A 4 -30.43 -23.59 -9.38
N SER A 5 -30.51 -22.26 -9.40
CA SER A 5 -29.63 -21.41 -10.19
C SER A 5 -28.17 -21.70 -9.81
N PRO A 6 -27.21 -21.73 -10.76
CA PRO A 6 -25.80 -21.84 -10.44
C PRO A 6 -25.40 -20.63 -9.60
N GLN A 7 -25.07 -20.88 -8.33
CA GLN A 7 -24.46 -19.88 -7.47
C GLN A 7 -23.07 -19.60 -8.04
N LEU A 8 -22.95 -18.51 -8.79
CA LEU A 8 -21.65 -17.87 -9.03
C LEU A 8 -20.98 -17.69 -7.66
N PRO A 9 -19.71 -18.09 -7.47
CA PRO A 9 -19.03 -17.86 -6.21
C PRO A 9 -19.01 -16.34 -5.96
N GLN A 10 -19.84 -15.88 -5.02
CA GLN A 10 -19.90 -14.49 -4.53
C GLN A 10 -18.66 -14.16 -3.68
N ARG A 11 -17.48 -14.65 -4.08
CA ARG A 11 -16.28 -14.60 -3.26
C ARG A 11 -15.37 -13.51 -3.80
N LEU A 12 -15.13 -12.50 -2.96
CA LEU A 12 -14.18 -11.39 -3.11
C LEU A 12 -14.62 -10.18 -3.94
N GLU A 13 -15.67 -9.48 -3.51
CA GLU A 13 -15.76 -8.01 -3.73
C GLU A 13 -16.19 -7.28 -2.45
N GLU A 14 -15.90 -7.82 -1.27
CA GLU A 14 -15.91 -6.96 -0.09
C GLU A 14 -14.71 -6.00 -0.19
N PRO A 15 -14.94 -4.67 -0.10
CA PRO A 15 -13.83 -3.73 -0.04
C PRO A 15 -12.98 -4.12 1.15
N ILE A 16 -11.75 -4.53 0.89
CA ILE A 16 -10.84 -4.95 1.95
C ILE A 16 -10.74 -3.80 2.94
N SER A 17 -11.23 -4.03 4.16
CA SER A 17 -11.11 -3.07 5.25
C SER A 17 -9.62 -2.94 5.57
N LEU A 18 -8.98 -1.92 5.01
CA LEU A 18 -7.56 -1.61 5.24
C LEU A 18 -7.26 -1.29 6.72
N GLN A 19 -8.31 -1.03 7.51
CA GLN A 19 -8.19 -0.86 8.96
C GLN A 19 -7.78 -2.17 9.64
N ASP A 20 -8.26 -3.32 9.12
CA ASP A 20 -8.02 -4.65 9.68
C ASP A 20 -6.88 -5.39 8.97
N ALA A 21 -6.25 -4.75 7.98
CA ALA A 21 -5.13 -5.32 7.26
C ALA A 21 -3.94 -5.55 8.21
N PRO A 22 -3.32 -6.75 8.19
CA PRO A 22 -2.17 -7.06 9.01
C PRO A 22 -1.02 -6.11 8.69
N GLY A 23 -0.35 -5.63 9.72
CA GLY A 23 0.77 -4.71 9.60
C GLY A 23 1.41 -4.43 10.95
N GLY A 24 2.49 -3.66 10.93
CA GLY A 24 3.18 -3.25 12.14
C GLY A 24 4.60 -2.81 11.87
N LEU A 25 5.45 -2.96 12.88
CA LEU A 25 6.85 -2.56 12.86
C LEU A 25 7.77 -3.76 13.10
N PHE A 26 8.91 -3.80 12.42
CA PHE A 26 10.03 -4.65 12.80
C PHE A 26 11.36 -3.93 12.57
N GLN A 27 12.42 -4.38 13.22
CA GLN A 27 13.75 -3.77 13.09
C GLN A 27 14.67 -4.61 12.22
N LEU A 28 15.43 -3.93 11.36
CA LEU A 28 16.53 -4.52 10.61
C LEU A 28 17.85 -4.18 11.30
N ARG A 29 18.75 -5.16 11.35
CA ARG A 29 20.11 -4.95 11.86
C ARG A 29 20.93 -4.16 10.85
N PRO A 30 21.94 -3.39 11.30
CA PRO A 30 22.89 -2.76 10.40
C PRO A 30 23.55 -3.81 9.49
N GLY A 31 23.73 -3.48 8.22
CA GLY A 31 24.30 -4.35 7.20
C GLY A 31 24.24 -3.72 5.82
N ASP A 32 24.50 -4.49 4.77
CA ASP A 32 24.20 -4.06 3.40
C ASP A 32 22.70 -4.33 3.12
N PRO A 33 21.87 -3.35 2.71
CA PRO A 33 22.20 -1.99 2.25
C PRO A 33 22.07 -0.87 3.31
N PHE A 34 21.69 -1.18 4.55
CA PHE A 34 21.43 -0.19 5.59
C PHE A 34 22.60 -0.06 6.60
N PRO A 35 23.43 0.99 6.53
CA PRO A 35 24.61 1.13 7.38
C PRO A 35 24.24 1.29 8.87
N GLU A 36 23.03 1.76 9.15
CA GLU A 36 22.49 1.93 10.50
C GLU A 36 21.32 0.98 10.77
N ARG A 37 20.89 0.91 12.03
CA ARG A 37 19.69 0.16 12.41
C ARG A 37 18.47 0.93 11.90
N VAL A 38 17.68 0.31 11.03
CA VAL A 38 16.44 0.90 10.51
C VAL A 38 15.22 0.16 11.06
N THR A 39 14.09 0.86 11.14
CA THR A 39 12.81 0.27 11.51
C THR A 39 11.89 0.25 10.29
N VAL A 40 11.32 -0.89 9.99
CA VAL A 40 10.42 -1.05 8.84
C VAL A 40 8.98 -1.04 9.32
N ALA A 41 8.23 -0.04 8.86
CA ALA A 41 6.78 -0.03 8.94
C ALA A 41 6.20 -0.78 7.74
N TRP A 42 5.27 -1.71 7.97
CA TRP A 42 4.71 -2.52 6.89
C TRP A 42 3.21 -2.76 7.06
N ILE A 43 2.56 -3.02 5.93
CA ILE A 43 1.16 -3.46 5.85
C ILE A 43 1.03 -4.47 4.73
N SER A 44 0.22 -5.51 4.94
CA SER A 44 -0.04 -6.55 3.95
C SER A 44 -1.52 -6.59 3.60
N VAL A 45 -1.80 -6.62 2.31
CA VAL A 45 -3.15 -6.63 1.73
C VAL A 45 -3.15 -7.52 0.49
N LEU A 46 -4.13 -8.42 0.38
CA LEU A 46 -4.17 -9.45 -0.65
C LEU A 46 -2.89 -10.31 -0.64
N SER A 47 -2.15 -10.29 -1.74
CA SER A 47 -0.87 -11.01 -1.92
C SER A 47 0.33 -10.04 -1.97
N LEU A 48 0.16 -8.83 -1.44
CA LEU A 48 1.19 -7.79 -1.46
C LEU A 48 1.48 -7.27 -0.06
N ALA A 49 2.73 -6.83 0.12
CA ALA A 49 3.14 -6.04 1.27
C ALA A 49 3.71 -4.71 0.80
N PHE A 50 3.31 -3.64 1.46
CA PHE A 50 3.92 -2.32 1.34
C PHE A 50 4.76 -2.07 2.58
N ALA A 51 5.95 -1.49 2.40
CA ALA A 51 6.88 -1.24 3.49
C ALA A 51 7.56 0.12 3.33
N LEU A 52 7.76 0.82 4.45
CA LEU A 52 8.58 2.02 4.57
C LEU A 52 9.75 1.70 5.50
N VAL A 53 10.96 1.82 4.99
CA VAL A 53 12.18 1.70 5.78
C VAL A 53 12.47 3.07 6.38
N CYS A 54 12.45 3.15 7.71
CA CYS A 54 12.60 4.39 8.45
C CYS A 54 13.93 4.44 9.19
N ASP A 55 14.61 5.58 9.10
CA ASP A 55 15.84 5.86 9.85
C ASP A 55 15.54 6.04 11.35
N PRO A 56 16.55 5.89 12.25
CA PRO A 56 16.38 5.98 13.71
C PRO A 56 15.70 7.25 14.22
N ARG A 57 15.75 8.34 13.45
CA ARG A 57 15.25 9.67 13.85
C ARG A 57 13.87 9.98 13.28
N GLU A 58 13.34 9.14 12.41
CA GLU A 58 12.06 9.37 11.76
C GLU A 58 10.88 9.02 12.67
N ASN A 59 9.74 9.64 12.39
CA ASN A 59 8.53 9.42 13.16
C ASN A 59 7.82 8.15 12.69
N LEU A 60 8.01 7.05 13.41
CA LEU A 60 7.45 5.74 13.07
C LEU A 60 5.92 5.74 13.03
N SER A 61 5.25 6.43 13.97
CA SER A 61 3.79 6.51 13.99
C SER A 61 3.26 7.23 12.75
N LEU A 62 3.95 8.30 12.32
CA LEU A 62 3.63 9.00 11.09
C LEU A 62 3.86 8.11 9.87
N ALA A 63 4.95 7.34 9.84
CA ALA A 63 5.23 6.39 8.75
C ALA A 63 4.13 5.32 8.63
N GLU A 64 3.70 4.72 9.75
CA GLU A 64 2.61 3.75 9.75
C GLU A 64 1.27 4.35 9.27
N ILE A 65 0.89 5.51 9.78
CA ILE A 65 -0.33 6.21 9.37
C ILE A 65 -0.27 6.57 7.89
N THR A 66 0.87 7.08 7.43
CA THR A 66 1.13 7.38 6.01
C THR A 66 0.96 6.13 5.16
N LEU A 67 1.62 5.03 5.52
CA LEU A 67 1.57 3.78 4.78
C LEU A 67 0.12 3.27 4.64
N ARG A 68 -0.66 3.32 5.73
CA ARG A 68 -2.10 2.99 5.71
C ARG A 68 -2.89 3.90 4.78
N ARG A 69 -2.60 5.21 4.76
CA ARG A 69 -3.26 6.19 3.86
C ARG A 69 -2.89 6.00 2.40
N LEU A 70 -1.67 5.58 2.09
CA LEU A 70 -1.20 5.42 0.72
C LEU A 70 -1.58 4.06 0.11
N THR A 71 -1.68 3.02 0.92
CA THR A 71 -2.02 1.65 0.49
C THR A 71 -3.24 1.56 -0.46
N PRO A 72 -4.41 2.18 -0.19
CA PRO A 72 -5.55 2.09 -1.10
C PRO A 72 -5.24 2.69 -2.48
N ARG A 73 -4.41 3.72 -2.55
CA ARG A 73 -4.01 4.40 -3.80
C ARG A 73 -3.08 3.51 -4.61
N PHE A 74 -2.08 2.91 -3.95
CA PHE A 74 -1.23 1.93 -4.60
C PHE A 74 -2.03 0.73 -5.13
N LEU A 75 -2.98 0.22 -4.34
CA LEU A 75 -3.84 -0.89 -4.77
C LEU A 75 -4.68 -0.54 -6.01
N ALA A 76 -5.29 0.64 -6.02
CA ALA A 76 -6.08 1.12 -7.16
C ALA A 76 -5.21 1.32 -8.42
N SER A 77 -4.10 2.05 -8.29
CA SER A 77 -3.27 2.45 -9.43
C SER A 77 -2.49 1.29 -10.04
N LEU A 78 -2.05 0.34 -9.22
CA LEU A 78 -1.39 -0.86 -9.71
C LEU A 78 -2.37 -1.79 -10.46
N ARG A 79 -3.69 -1.51 -10.48
CA ARG A 79 -4.74 -2.32 -11.13
C ARG A 79 -4.63 -3.79 -10.74
N LEU A 80 -4.40 -4.03 -9.46
CA LEU A 80 -4.37 -5.36 -8.85
C LEU A 80 -5.77 -5.99 -8.74
N LEU A 81 -6.77 -5.30 -9.30
CA LEU A 81 -8.18 -5.68 -9.39
C LEU A 81 -8.56 -6.03 -10.84
N GLY A 82 -7.60 -6.52 -11.65
CA GLY A 82 -7.90 -7.16 -12.92
C GLY A 82 -8.42 -8.58 -12.70
N SER A 83 -9.44 -9.01 -13.46
CA SER A 83 -9.97 -10.37 -13.45
C SER A 83 -8.93 -11.36 -14.03
N GLY A 84 -7.92 -11.70 -13.25
CA GLY A 84 -6.86 -12.60 -13.70
C GLY A 84 -5.72 -12.60 -12.70
N THR A 85 -5.23 -13.79 -12.40
CA THR A 85 -4.13 -14.12 -11.49
C THR A 85 -2.79 -13.41 -11.76
N ASP A 86 -2.73 -12.51 -12.74
CA ASP A 86 -1.53 -11.77 -13.11
C ASP A 86 -1.52 -10.41 -12.41
N ILE A 87 -0.98 -10.41 -11.20
CA ILE A 87 -0.45 -9.19 -10.58
C ILE A 87 0.77 -8.76 -11.42
N LEU A 88 0.52 -8.05 -12.52
CA LEU A 88 1.57 -7.34 -13.23
C LEU A 88 1.92 -6.10 -12.39
N LEU A 89 2.88 -6.27 -11.48
CA LEU A 89 3.55 -5.15 -10.84
C LEU A 89 4.10 -4.25 -11.95
N ARG A 90 3.53 -3.06 -12.09
CA ARG A 90 3.98 -2.04 -13.03
C ARG A 90 4.91 -1.10 -12.27
N PRO A 91 6.23 -1.34 -12.26
CA PRO A 91 7.16 -0.54 -11.47
C PRO A 91 7.08 0.94 -11.87
N GLU A 92 6.84 1.26 -13.14
CA GLU A 92 6.73 2.63 -13.64
C GLU A 92 5.50 3.38 -13.11
N VAL A 93 4.47 2.64 -12.67
CA VAL A 93 3.30 3.21 -11.99
C VAL A 93 3.62 3.44 -10.52
N ALA A 94 4.30 2.49 -9.87
CA ALA A 94 4.74 2.64 -8.49
C ALA A 94 5.72 3.82 -8.34
N ASP A 95 6.68 3.97 -9.25
CA ASP A 95 7.67 5.04 -9.23
C ASP A 95 7.00 6.41 -9.36
N ARG A 96 6.09 6.58 -10.33
CA ARG A 96 5.35 7.83 -10.52
C ARG A 96 4.48 8.20 -9.31
N LEU A 97 3.92 7.21 -8.62
CA LEU A 97 3.17 7.42 -7.40
C LEU A 97 4.07 7.87 -6.26
N LEU A 98 5.22 7.20 -6.09
CA LEU A 98 6.21 7.55 -5.08
C LEU A 98 6.77 8.95 -5.33
N ASP A 99 7.06 9.32 -6.57
CA ASP A 99 7.53 10.68 -6.92
C ASP A 99 6.52 11.78 -6.53
N ARG A 100 5.22 11.48 -6.54
CA ARG A 100 4.17 12.44 -6.18
C ARG A 100 3.85 12.45 -4.68
N LEU A 101 3.87 11.28 -4.04
CA LEU A 101 3.42 11.09 -2.65
C LEU A 101 4.56 11.17 -1.63
N LEU A 102 5.73 10.65 -2.02
CA LEU A 102 6.93 10.51 -1.20
C LEU A 102 8.18 10.85 -2.02
N PRO A 103 8.28 12.06 -2.60
CA PRO A 103 9.46 12.45 -3.37
C PRO A 103 10.71 12.33 -2.50
N HIS A 104 11.68 11.52 -2.96
CA HIS A 104 12.90 11.22 -2.22
C HIS A 104 12.67 10.65 -0.81
N GLY A 105 11.55 9.96 -0.58
CA GLY A 105 11.17 9.42 0.72
C GLY A 105 10.64 10.46 1.72
N ARG A 106 10.49 11.72 1.30
CA ARG A 106 9.97 12.78 2.17
C ARG A 106 8.46 12.83 2.10
N LEU A 107 7.82 12.73 3.25
CA LEU A 107 6.40 12.95 3.37
C LEU A 107 6.05 14.40 3.06
N LEU A 108 5.37 14.62 1.93
CA LEU A 108 4.72 15.91 1.68
C LEU A 108 3.50 16.05 2.60
N PHE A 109 3.02 17.27 2.81
CA PHE A 109 1.81 17.48 3.60
C PHE A 109 0.60 16.84 2.91
N LEU A 110 0.25 15.61 3.32
CA LEU A 110 -0.86 14.84 2.78
C LEU A 110 -2.16 15.25 3.47
N ASN A 111 -2.76 16.35 3.05
CA ASN A 111 -4.13 16.68 3.45
C ASN A 111 -5.16 15.90 2.62
N GLU A 112 -6.38 15.74 3.16
CA GLU A 112 -7.45 15.03 2.46
C GLU A 112 -7.77 15.63 1.08
N CYS A 113 -7.72 16.95 0.94
CA CYS A 113 -7.98 17.64 -0.33
C CYS A 113 -6.93 17.30 -1.42
N PHE A 114 -5.66 17.22 -1.04
CA PHE A 114 -4.54 16.87 -1.92
C PHE A 114 -4.63 15.41 -2.31
N LEU A 115 -4.91 14.54 -1.35
CA LEU A 115 -5.13 13.13 -1.58
C LEU A 115 -6.30 12.91 -2.56
N GLN A 116 -7.42 13.62 -2.38
CA GLN A 116 -8.56 13.58 -3.32
C GLN A 116 -8.24 14.17 -4.69
N ALA A 117 -7.46 15.26 -4.77
CA ALA A 117 -7.04 15.83 -6.03
C ALA A 117 -6.15 14.85 -6.82
N LEU A 118 -5.22 14.19 -6.12
CA LEU A 118 -4.37 13.16 -6.69
C LEU A 118 -5.22 11.97 -7.20
N ASP A 119 -6.20 11.52 -6.42
CA ASP A 119 -7.09 10.43 -6.83
C ASP A 119 -7.88 10.75 -8.11
N ARG A 120 -8.17 12.03 -8.40
CA ARG A 120 -8.83 12.47 -9.66
C ARG A 120 -7.89 12.51 -10.86
N GLU A 121 -6.59 12.65 -10.64
CA GLU A 121 -5.58 12.70 -11.71
C GLU A 121 -5.11 11.30 -12.16
N MET A 122 -5.50 10.25 -11.45
CA MET A 122 -5.15 8.84 -11.71
C MET A 122 -6.27 8.08 -12.42
#